data_AF-A0A6B1D4T1-F1
#
_entry.id   AF-A0A6B1D4T1-F1
#
_cell.length_a   1.000
_cell.length_b   1.000
_cell.length_c   1.000
_cell.angle_alpha   90.00
_cell.angle_beta   90.00
_cell.angle_gamma   90.00
#
_symmetry.space_group_name_H-M   'P 1'
#
loop_
_entity.id
_entity.type
_entity.pdbx_description
1 polymer ?
#
loop_
_entity_poly.entity_id
_entity_poly.type
_entity_poly.pdbx_seq_one_letter_code
_entity_poly.pdbx_strand_id
1 'polypeptide(L)'
;MAPDRPAGGDCRGLCTRASGRIRRPARAGGMELHRAGAIGSAARRERMTPRQCGLQFADAAITISSEGVVAQPAAARELVRQTKGGFTVAQTQLTPQQLAFFDTFGYLYFPGLLADCADRIIDEFEAIWAAHGGGHHGREHDGVQRSCILPFPDKSVFLSSLLDDPRIHDIAAGICGDDFNYTSGDGNYYAGDTRWHSDGYNADRILSIKIAFYLDPLTRDSGALRVIPGSHRAGDAYADVIERDIKESGKIWGLEGREVPALILETTPGDIVVFNHNLKHAAFGGSERRRMYTMNFSRRYPEHRLEELREVLGREARFWIDRIHGEAMIATAGPERMVHLEQVRANDTHLGELAREFKKTMKEPSRG
;
A
#
# COMPACT_ATOMS: atom_id res chain seq x y z
N MET A 1 -21.33 24.93 -48.81
CA MET A 1 -22.78 24.71 -49.05
C MET A 1 -23.23 23.66 -48.06
N ALA A 2 -23.93 24.10 -47.00
CA ALA A 2 -24.89 23.26 -46.27
C ALA A 2 -26.15 23.13 -47.14
N PRO A 3 -27.00 22.12 -46.90
CA PRO A 3 -28.16 22.32 -46.00
C PRO A 3 -28.53 20.99 -45.27
N ASP A 4 -29.54 20.84 -44.42
CA ASP A 4 -30.26 21.66 -43.44
C ASP A 4 -30.90 20.63 -42.49
N ARG A 5 -31.06 21.00 -41.21
CA ARG A 5 -31.87 20.25 -40.25
C ARG A 5 -33.37 20.43 -40.55
N PRO A 6 -34.22 19.57 -39.97
CA PRO A 6 -35.19 20.16 -39.05
C PRO A 6 -35.24 19.49 -37.67
N ALA A 7 -35.78 20.26 -36.74
CA ALA A 7 -35.86 20.05 -35.31
C ALA A 7 -37.20 19.46 -34.85
N GLY A 8 -37.24 19.01 -33.59
CA GLY A 8 -38.43 19.09 -32.73
C GLY A 8 -39.10 17.76 -32.41
N GLY A 9 -39.18 17.42 -31.12
CA GLY A 9 -39.94 16.27 -30.63
C GLY A 9 -39.69 15.95 -29.16
N ASP A 10 -40.19 16.82 -28.28
CA ASP A 10 -40.30 16.63 -26.83
C ASP A 10 -41.24 15.44 -26.51
N CYS A 11 -40.86 14.58 -25.56
CA CYS A 11 -41.72 13.57 -24.96
C CYS A 11 -41.41 13.45 -23.46
N ARG A 12 -42.03 14.34 -22.69
CA ARG A 12 -42.31 14.18 -21.25
C ARG A 12 -43.73 13.61 -21.05
N GLY A 13 -43.86 12.74 -20.05
CA GLY A 13 -45.13 12.33 -19.42
C GLY A 13 -45.39 10.82 -19.55
N LEU A 14 -45.83 10.05 -18.55
CA LEU A 14 -46.51 10.29 -17.27
C LEU A 14 -46.36 8.98 -16.44
N CYS A 15 -46.14 8.99 -15.12
CA CYS A 15 -47.11 8.77 -14.02
C CYS A 15 -46.28 8.20 -12.85
N THR A 16 -46.47 8.42 -11.54
CA THR A 16 -47.53 9.06 -10.74
C THR A 16 -46.99 9.31 -9.33
N ARG A 17 -47.56 10.30 -8.66
CA ARG A 17 -47.27 10.77 -7.29
C ARG A 17 -47.74 9.79 -6.21
N ALA A 18 -47.04 9.73 -5.08
CA ALA A 18 -47.64 9.54 -3.77
C ALA A 18 -46.85 10.32 -2.71
N SER A 19 -47.39 11.45 -2.29
CA SER A 19 -46.91 12.32 -1.22
C SER A 19 -47.67 12.01 0.07
N GLY A 20 -46.98 11.59 1.13
CA GLY A 20 -47.53 11.45 2.49
C GLY A 20 -46.82 12.38 3.47
N ARG A 21 -47.46 13.52 3.78
CA ARG A 21 -47.11 14.41 4.91
C ARG A 21 -47.76 13.83 6.18
N ILE A 22 -46.99 13.66 7.25
CA ILE A 22 -47.53 13.54 8.62
C ILE A 22 -46.90 14.60 9.53
N ARG A 23 -47.75 15.11 10.41
CA ARG A 23 -47.77 16.41 11.06
C ARG A 23 -46.84 16.51 12.27
N ARG A 24 -46.29 17.71 12.51
CA ARG A 24 -45.84 18.19 13.83
C ARG A 24 -47.05 18.64 14.67
N PRO A 25 -47.04 18.45 15.99
CA PRO A 25 -47.84 19.26 16.90
C PRO A 25 -46.99 20.38 17.55
N ALA A 26 -47.67 21.46 17.95
CA ALA A 26 -47.12 22.68 18.52
C ALA A 26 -47.41 22.81 20.03
N ARG A 27 -46.43 23.40 20.73
CA ARG A 27 -46.43 24.33 21.91
C ARG A 27 -47.47 24.21 23.06
N ALA A 28 -46.94 24.21 24.29
CA ALA A 28 -47.19 25.14 25.44
C ALA A 28 -46.32 24.65 26.63
N GLY A 29 -45.74 25.42 27.55
CA GLY A 29 -45.69 26.86 27.86
C GLY A 29 -44.82 27.11 29.11
N GLY A 30 -44.57 28.38 29.45
CA GLY A 30 -44.23 28.93 30.79
C GLY A 30 -42.83 28.63 31.37
N MET A 31 -41.89 29.58 31.43
CA MET A 31 -41.77 30.70 32.41
C MET A 31 -41.15 30.24 33.75
N GLU A 32 -39.87 30.54 33.98
CA GLU A 32 -39.41 31.30 35.16
C GLU A 32 -37.93 31.70 35.07
N LEU A 33 -37.72 33.01 35.23
CA LEU A 33 -36.45 33.70 35.36
C LEU A 33 -36.14 33.81 36.86
N HIS A 34 -35.08 33.17 37.35
CA HIS A 34 -34.53 33.50 38.65
C HIS A 34 -33.42 34.55 38.52
N ARG A 35 -33.75 35.75 39.02
CA ARG A 35 -32.82 36.79 39.45
C ARG A 35 -31.88 36.24 40.54
N ALA A 36 -30.60 36.57 40.44
CA ALA A 36 -29.71 36.68 41.59
C ALA A 36 -28.90 37.98 41.45
N GLY A 37 -28.82 38.70 42.57
CA GLY A 37 -28.57 40.13 42.65
C GLY A 37 -27.15 40.57 42.36
N ALA A 38 -27.07 41.79 41.84
CA ALA A 38 -25.86 42.59 41.85
C ALA A 38 -25.51 43.00 43.28
N ILE A 39 -24.24 42.80 43.66
CA ILE A 39 -23.60 43.54 44.76
C ILE A 39 -22.31 44.09 44.18
N GLY A 40 -22.26 45.41 44.05
CA GLY A 40 -21.09 46.14 43.60
C GLY A 40 -20.04 46.20 44.71
N SER A 41 -18.78 46.02 44.32
CA SER A 41 -17.64 46.57 45.07
C SER A 41 -16.62 47.05 44.06
N ALA A 42 -16.41 48.37 44.05
CA ALA A 42 -15.42 49.05 43.25
C ALA A 42 -14.03 48.78 43.85
N ALA A 43 -13.14 48.19 43.06
CA ALA A 43 -11.71 48.18 43.35
C ALA A 43 -10.95 48.58 42.09
N ARG A 44 -10.39 49.80 42.12
CA ARG A 44 -9.33 50.26 41.23
C ARG A 44 -8.26 49.17 41.11
N ARG A 45 -7.89 48.77 39.89
CA ARG A 45 -6.60 48.15 39.63
C ARG A 45 -5.87 48.92 38.55
N GLU A 46 -4.64 49.25 38.93
CA GLU A 46 -3.70 50.12 38.25
C GLU A 46 -3.24 49.52 36.92
N ARG A 47 -2.93 50.41 35.97
CA ARG A 47 -2.23 50.07 34.74
C ARG A 47 -0.81 49.64 35.09
N MET A 48 -0.51 48.35 34.99
CA MET A 48 0.86 47.85 34.98
C MET A 48 1.43 47.91 33.56
N THR A 49 2.52 48.66 33.42
CA THR A 49 3.39 48.68 32.23
C THR A 49 4.10 47.34 32.05
N PRO A 50 4.31 46.84 30.82
CA PRO A 50 5.08 45.61 30.61
C PRO A 50 6.55 45.83 30.99
N ARG A 51 7.03 45.11 32.00
CA ARG A 51 8.47 44.93 32.21
C ARG A 51 9.02 44.13 31.03
N GLN A 52 10.08 44.66 30.43
CA GLN A 52 10.92 43.99 29.45
C GLN A 52 11.39 42.64 30.01
N CYS A 53 10.81 41.55 29.52
CA CYS A 53 11.41 40.23 29.59
C CYS A 53 12.15 40.05 28.26
N GLY A 54 13.44 40.36 28.26
CA GLY A 54 14.31 40.14 27.10
C GLY A 54 14.56 38.64 26.93
N LEU A 55 13.70 37.97 26.18
CA LEU A 55 14.03 36.73 25.49
C LEU A 55 14.38 37.12 24.07
N GLN A 56 15.69 37.19 23.80
CA GLN A 56 16.20 37.25 22.43
C GLN A 56 15.79 35.94 21.73
N PHE A 57 14.85 36.01 20.81
CA PHE A 57 14.67 34.96 19.82
C PHE A 57 15.89 35.04 18.90
N ALA A 58 16.86 34.16 19.12
CA ALA A 58 17.86 33.88 18.10
C ALA A 58 17.13 33.20 16.94
N ASP A 59 17.22 33.78 15.75
CA ASP A 59 16.86 33.14 14.49
C ASP A 59 17.74 31.90 14.31
N ALA A 60 17.30 30.79 14.89
CA ALA A 60 17.87 29.48 14.61
C ALA A 60 17.28 29.02 13.28
N ALA A 61 17.99 29.32 12.19
CA ALA A 61 17.80 28.63 10.93
C ALA A 61 18.05 27.13 11.18
N ILE A 62 16.97 26.36 11.31
CA ILE A 62 17.03 24.90 11.36
C ILE A 62 17.45 24.44 9.97
N THR A 63 18.75 24.25 9.79
CA THR A 63 19.29 23.56 8.62
C THR A 63 19.10 22.07 8.89
N ILE A 64 18.05 21.48 8.31
CA ILE A 64 17.87 20.02 8.30
C ILE A 64 18.90 19.49 7.31
N SER A 65 20.00 18.92 7.80
CA SER A 65 20.96 18.21 6.96
C SER A 65 20.27 17.00 6.32
N SER A 66 20.30 16.94 4.99
CA SER A 66 19.61 15.97 4.14
C SER A 66 20.29 14.60 4.06
N GLU A 67 21.17 14.25 5.00
CA GLU A 67 21.71 12.90 5.09
C GLU A 67 20.66 12.00 5.74
N GLY A 68 19.71 11.55 4.91
CA GLY A 68 18.65 10.64 5.30
C GLY A 68 19.21 9.28 5.68
N VAL A 69 19.70 9.13 6.90
CA VAL A 69 19.88 7.83 7.51
C VAL A 69 18.49 7.23 7.67
N VAL A 70 18.18 6.16 6.94
CA VAL A 70 16.98 5.37 7.17
C VAL A 70 17.07 4.83 8.60
N ALA A 71 16.33 5.46 9.51
CA ALA A 71 16.31 5.05 10.91
C ALA A 71 15.60 3.69 10.99
N GLN A 72 16.37 2.64 11.25
CA GLN A 72 15.86 1.31 11.55
C GLN A 72 16.32 0.89 12.95
N PRO A 73 15.61 -0.03 13.62
CA PRO A 73 16.12 -0.63 14.84
C PRO A 73 17.52 -1.20 14.56
N ALA A 74 18.48 -0.97 15.46
CA ALA A 74 19.87 -1.41 15.28
C ALA A 74 20.00 -2.92 14.97
N ALA A 75 19.01 -3.73 15.38
CA ALA A 75 18.90 -5.16 15.07
C ALA A 75 18.70 -5.49 13.58
N ALA A 76 18.22 -4.56 12.75
CA ALA A 76 18.08 -4.76 11.31
C ALA A 76 19.44 -4.81 10.58
N ARG A 77 20.53 -4.39 11.24
CA ARG A 77 21.89 -4.47 10.70
C ARG A 77 22.59 -5.81 10.97
N GLU A 78 21.97 -6.72 11.71
CA GLU A 78 22.62 -7.93 12.20
C GLU A 78 21.75 -9.18 12.00
N LEU A 79 21.18 -9.35 10.80
CA LEU A 79 21.08 -10.71 10.26
C LEU A 79 22.47 -11.05 9.72
N VAL A 80 23.16 -11.99 10.39
CA VAL A 80 24.44 -12.60 9.99
C VAL A 80 25.70 -11.91 10.52
N ARG A 81 26.20 -12.38 11.69
CA ARG A 81 27.54 -13.01 11.87
C ARG A 81 27.80 -13.35 13.34
N GLN A 82 27.32 -14.51 13.80
CA GLN A 82 28.01 -15.22 14.89
C GLN A 82 28.51 -16.56 14.38
N THR A 83 29.81 -16.61 14.07
CA THR A 83 30.54 -17.84 13.78
C THR A 83 31.40 -18.20 14.99
N LYS A 84 30.92 -19.15 15.80
CA LYS A 84 31.79 -20.08 16.54
C LYS A 84 31.14 -21.46 16.62
N GLY A 85 31.68 -22.39 15.83
CA GLY A 85 31.53 -23.84 16.01
C GLY A 85 30.24 -24.46 15.47
N GLY A 86 30.24 -24.82 14.18
CA GLY A 86 29.37 -25.87 13.60
C GLY A 86 27.88 -25.52 13.46
N PHE A 87 27.44 -25.33 12.21
CA PHE A 87 26.05 -25.04 11.81
C PHE A 87 25.46 -23.76 12.43
N THR A 88 25.70 -22.63 11.79
CA THR A 88 24.94 -21.40 12.03
C THR A 88 23.60 -21.54 11.28
N VAL A 89 22.52 -21.87 11.99
CA VAL A 89 21.18 -21.52 11.50
C VAL A 89 21.14 -20.00 11.56
N ALA A 90 21.12 -19.32 10.41
CA ALA A 90 20.88 -17.89 10.40
C ALA A 90 19.52 -17.66 11.09
N GLN A 91 19.49 -16.92 12.19
CA GLN A 91 18.22 -16.52 12.78
C GLN A 91 17.55 -15.52 11.82
N THR A 92 16.55 -15.98 11.09
CA THR A 92 15.76 -15.20 10.13
C THR A 92 14.48 -14.61 10.73
N GLN A 93 14.16 -14.99 11.96
CA GLN A 93 12.99 -14.53 12.71
C GLN A 93 13.10 -13.04 13.06
N LEU A 94 11.96 -12.34 12.95
CA LEU A 94 11.88 -10.93 13.35
C LEU A 94 12.02 -10.78 14.86
N THR A 95 12.84 -9.82 15.27
CA THR A 95 12.96 -9.43 16.68
C THR A 95 11.71 -8.70 17.17
N PRO A 96 11.42 -8.72 18.48
CA PRO A 96 10.34 -7.92 19.07
C PRO A 96 10.43 -6.42 18.70
N GLN A 97 11.64 -5.88 18.55
CA GLN A 97 11.86 -4.49 18.15
C GLN A 97 11.49 -4.23 16.69
N GLN A 98 11.77 -5.17 15.77
CA GLN A 98 11.34 -5.07 14.38
C GLN A 98 9.81 -5.15 14.27
N LEU A 99 9.17 -6.04 15.03
CA LEU A 99 7.71 -6.13 15.08
C LEU A 99 7.08 -4.84 15.61
N ALA A 100 7.57 -4.32 16.74
CA ALA A 100 7.10 -3.05 17.30
C ALA A 100 7.31 -1.87 16.33
N PHE A 101 8.42 -1.88 15.59
CA PHE A 101 8.68 -0.89 14.54
C PHE A 101 7.66 -0.99 13.40
N PHE A 102 7.41 -2.20 12.89
CA PHE A 102 6.43 -2.42 11.84
C PHE A 102 5.02 -2.02 12.28
N ASP A 103 4.60 -2.37 13.49
CA ASP A 103 3.29 -1.99 14.03
C ASP A 103 3.13 -0.46 14.13
N THR A 104 4.22 0.23 14.49
CA THR A 104 4.22 1.69 14.68
C THR A 104 4.29 2.43 13.35
N PHE A 105 5.17 2.02 12.44
CA PHE A 105 5.55 2.78 11.24
C PHE A 105 5.07 2.16 9.93
N GLY A 106 4.68 0.89 9.93
CA GLY A 106 4.01 0.21 8.82
C GLY A 106 4.93 -0.36 7.75
N TYR A 107 6.26 -0.32 7.96
CA TYR A 107 7.23 -0.87 7.02
C TYR A 107 8.46 -1.47 7.73
N LEU A 108 9.21 -2.30 6.99
CA LEU A 108 10.56 -2.75 7.30
C LEU A 108 11.39 -2.67 6.01
N TYR A 109 12.70 -2.50 6.15
CA TYR A 109 13.62 -2.54 5.01
C TYR A 109 14.86 -3.36 5.40
N PHE A 110 15.34 -4.20 4.51
CA PHE A 110 16.42 -5.15 4.77
C PHE A 110 17.47 -5.01 3.67
N PRO A 111 18.53 -4.22 3.90
CA PRO A 111 19.61 -4.05 2.94
C PRO A 111 20.33 -5.38 2.69
N GLY A 112 20.48 -5.76 1.42
CA GLY A 112 21.25 -6.92 0.96
C GLY A 112 20.74 -8.29 1.44
N LEU A 113 19.48 -8.40 1.90
CA LEU A 113 18.94 -9.63 2.47
C LEU A 113 19.02 -10.82 1.49
N LEU A 114 18.81 -10.55 0.21
CA LEU A 114 18.89 -11.50 -0.91
C LEU A 114 20.04 -11.16 -1.88
N ALA A 115 21.09 -10.47 -1.41
CA ALA A 115 22.20 -10.06 -2.28
C ALA A 115 22.93 -11.26 -2.91
N ASP A 116 22.96 -12.40 -2.24
CA ASP A 116 23.57 -13.65 -2.71
C ASP A 116 22.83 -14.30 -3.90
N CYS A 117 21.56 -13.97 -4.10
CA CYS A 117 20.74 -14.51 -5.20
C CYS A 117 20.09 -13.44 -6.09
N ALA A 118 20.46 -12.16 -5.93
CA ALA A 118 19.89 -11.05 -6.68
C ALA A 118 20.02 -11.21 -8.20
N ASP A 119 21.19 -11.65 -8.70
CA ASP A 119 21.41 -11.87 -10.14
C ASP A 119 20.47 -12.95 -10.70
N ARG A 120 20.28 -14.04 -9.96
CA ARG A 120 19.35 -15.10 -10.36
C ARG A 120 17.90 -14.63 -10.37
N ILE A 121 17.51 -13.79 -9.42
CA ILE A 121 16.18 -13.16 -9.39
C ILE A 121 15.99 -12.29 -10.65
N ILE A 122 17.00 -11.50 -11.03
CA ILE A 122 16.97 -10.66 -12.22
C ILE A 122 16.85 -11.51 -13.49
N ASP A 123 17.65 -12.58 -13.62
CA ASP A 123 17.62 -13.47 -14.77
C ASP A 123 16.23 -14.10 -14.97
N GLU A 124 15.61 -14.59 -13.89
CA GLU A 124 14.27 -15.17 -13.92
C GLU A 124 13.21 -14.12 -14.25
N PHE A 125 13.35 -12.91 -13.71
CA PHE A 125 12.45 -11.80 -14.03
C PHE A 125 12.51 -11.44 -15.53
N GLU A 126 13.70 -11.28 -16.10
CA GLU A 126 13.85 -10.95 -17.53
C GLU A 126 13.41 -12.11 -18.43
N ALA A 127 13.66 -13.36 -18.03
CA ALA A 127 13.18 -14.53 -18.77
C ALA A 127 11.65 -14.61 -18.85
N ILE A 128 10.94 -14.32 -17.74
CA ILE A 128 9.47 -14.26 -17.72
C ILE A 128 8.97 -13.17 -18.67
N TRP A 129 9.55 -11.97 -18.62
CA TRP A 129 9.14 -10.88 -19.50
C TRP A 129 9.42 -11.18 -20.97
N ALA A 130 10.60 -11.73 -21.29
CA ALA A 130 10.93 -12.13 -22.66
C ALA A 130 9.93 -13.16 -23.20
N ALA A 131 9.58 -14.18 -22.40
CA ALA A 131 8.57 -15.17 -22.78
C ALA A 131 7.16 -14.58 -22.90
N HIS A 132 6.86 -13.51 -22.17
CA HIS A 132 5.58 -12.79 -22.23
C HIS A 132 5.52 -11.73 -23.34
N GLY A 133 6.55 -11.57 -24.18
CA GLY A 133 6.57 -10.58 -25.27
C GLY A 133 7.18 -9.22 -24.90
N GLY A 134 7.86 -9.11 -23.75
CA GLY A 134 8.69 -7.97 -23.36
C GLY A 134 7.94 -6.80 -22.68
N GLY A 135 6.64 -6.93 -22.43
CA GLY A 135 5.82 -5.90 -21.81
C GLY A 135 4.35 -6.31 -21.70
N HIS A 136 3.45 -5.34 -21.50
CA HIS A 136 2.07 -5.63 -21.14
C HIS A 136 1.29 -6.35 -22.25
N HIS A 137 0.50 -7.35 -21.86
CA HIS A 137 -0.47 -8.02 -22.73
C HIS A 137 0.17 -8.57 -24.03
N GLY A 138 1.34 -9.21 -23.90
CA GLY A 138 2.00 -9.84 -25.04
C GLY A 138 2.77 -8.88 -25.96
N ARG A 139 2.98 -7.63 -25.56
CA ARG A 139 3.58 -6.56 -26.40
C ARG A 139 4.79 -5.96 -25.72
N GLU A 140 5.70 -5.37 -26.50
CA GLU A 140 6.85 -4.65 -25.97
C GLU A 140 6.44 -3.50 -25.03
N HIS A 141 7.26 -3.23 -24.02
CA HIS A 141 7.07 -2.11 -23.12
C HIS A 141 7.25 -0.77 -23.86
N ASP A 142 6.27 0.13 -23.75
CA ASP A 142 6.23 1.39 -24.49
C ASP A 142 6.99 2.54 -23.80
N GLY A 143 7.47 2.35 -22.57
CA GLY A 143 8.14 3.37 -21.78
C GLY A 143 7.22 4.46 -21.23
N VAL A 144 5.92 4.40 -21.51
CA VAL A 144 4.93 5.42 -21.16
C VAL A 144 3.95 4.89 -20.11
N GLN A 145 3.53 3.64 -20.25
CA GLN A 145 2.56 3.00 -19.37
C GLN A 145 3.17 1.81 -18.66
N ARG A 146 2.85 1.68 -17.37
CA ARG A 146 3.21 0.51 -16.58
C ARG A 146 2.85 -0.77 -17.31
N SER A 147 3.79 -1.70 -17.40
CA SER A 147 3.49 -3.08 -17.77
C SER A 147 3.40 -3.93 -16.52
N CYS A 148 2.36 -4.76 -16.46
CA CYS A 148 2.08 -5.63 -15.33
C CYS A 148 1.76 -7.04 -15.82
N ILE A 149 2.23 -8.03 -15.06
CA ILE A 149 1.86 -9.44 -15.15
C ILE A 149 1.48 -9.90 -13.74
N LEU A 150 0.37 -10.65 -13.62
CA LEU A 150 -0.05 -11.31 -12.38
C LEU A 150 -0.62 -12.71 -12.73
N PRO A 151 -0.35 -13.76 -11.93
CA PRO A 151 0.70 -13.85 -10.90
C PRO A 151 2.09 -13.99 -11.55
N PHE A 152 3.06 -13.19 -11.09
CA PHE A 152 4.41 -13.14 -11.67
C PHE A 152 5.40 -14.13 -11.04
N PRO A 153 5.59 -14.19 -9.70
CA PRO A 153 6.53 -15.14 -9.10
C PRO A 153 6.20 -16.60 -9.49
N ASP A 154 4.91 -16.88 -9.61
CA ASP A 154 4.33 -18.18 -9.96
C ASP A 154 4.60 -18.64 -11.41
N LYS A 155 5.31 -17.82 -12.22
CA LYS A 155 5.78 -18.18 -13.57
C LYS A 155 7.19 -18.78 -13.58
N SER A 156 7.91 -18.72 -12.47
CA SER A 156 9.24 -19.30 -12.31
C SER A 156 9.24 -20.26 -11.13
N VAL A 157 9.82 -21.44 -11.32
CA VAL A 157 10.04 -22.40 -10.22
C VAL A 157 10.95 -21.78 -9.16
N PHE A 158 11.98 -21.03 -9.57
CA PHE A 158 12.87 -20.37 -8.63
C PHE A 158 12.18 -19.26 -7.85
N LEU A 159 11.50 -18.33 -8.52
CA LEU A 159 10.82 -17.24 -7.82
C LEU A 159 9.69 -17.78 -6.91
N SER A 160 9.00 -18.84 -7.32
CA SER A 160 8.02 -19.54 -6.47
C SER A 160 8.67 -20.13 -5.21
N SER A 161 9.89 -20.67 -5.32
CA SER A 161 10.60 -21.25 -4.18
C SER A 161 11.02 -20.22 -3.11
N LEU A 162 11.02 -18.93 -3.44
CA LEU A 162 11.28 -17.87 -2.44
C LEU A 162 10.19 -17.82 -1.36
N LEU A 163 9.01 -18.37 -1.59
CA LEU A 163 7.99 -18.53 -0.53
C LEU A 163 8.48 -19.44 0.61
N ASP A 164 9.37 -20.38 0.31
CA ASP A 164 9.94 -21.32 1.30
C ASP A 164 11.29 -20.82 1.84
N ASP A 165 11.85 -19.75 1.27
CA ASP A 165 13.12 -19.19 1.77
C ASP A 165 12.88 -18.61 3.16
N PRO A 166 13.60 -19.05 4.21
CA PRO A 166 13.37 -18.58 5.58
C PRO A 166 13.45 -17.06 5.72
N ARG A 167 14.21 -16.37 4.87
CA ARG A 167 14.31 -14.90 4.89
C ARG A 167 13.01 -14.21 4.47
N ILE A 168 12.19 -14.85 3.64
CA ILE A 168 10.89 -14.34 3.18
C ILE A 168 9.76 -14.93 4.03
N HIS A 169 9.80 -16.24 4.24
CA HIS A 169 8.83 -16.96 5.05
C HIS A 169 8.74 -16.38 6.46
N ASP A 170 9.86 -16.18 7.15
CA ASP A 170 9.85 -15.74 8.55
C ASP A 170 9.42 -14.28 8.72
N ILE A 171 9.63 -13.45 7.69
CA ILE A 171 9.04 -12.09 7.64
C ILE A 171 7.52 -12.19 7.58
N ALA A 172 6.99 -13.02 6.68
CA ALA A 172 5.54 -13.20 6.52
C ALA A 172 4.93 -13.82 7.79
N ALA A 173 5.52 -14.89 8.33
CA ALA A 173 5.07 -15.53 9.56
C ALA A 173 5.13 -14.59 10.77
N GLY A 174 6.22 -13.83 10.92
CA GLY A 174 6.37 -12.88 12.04
C GLY A 174 5.30 -11.78 12.05
N ILE A 175 4.84 -11.31 10.89
CA ILE A 175 3.87 -10.21 10.78
C ILE A 175 2.42 -10.73 10.66
N CYS A 176 2.20 -11.74 9.82
CA CYS A 176 0.89 -12.28 9.49
C CYS A 176 0.52 -13.54 10.29
N GLY A 177 1.40 -14.02 11.17
CA GLY A 177 1.21 -15.26 11.93
C GLY A 177 1.59 -16.51 11.12
N ASP A 178 1.87 -17.62 11.81
CA ASP A 178 2.41 -18.85 11.21
C ASP A 178 1.50 -19.50 10.15
N ASP A 179 0.19 -19.25 10.19
CA ASP A 179 -0.79 -19.77 9.22
C ASP A 179 -1.21 -18.69 8.20
N PHE A 180 -0.26 -17.83 7.79
CA PHE A 180 -0.53 -16.75 6.84
C PHE A 180 -0.96 -17.27 5.46
N ASN A 181 -1.63 -16.43 4.68
CA ASN A 181 -1.89 -16.67 3.26
C ASN A 181 -0.83 -16.00 2.39
N TYR A 182 -0.28 -16.72 1.41
CA TYR A 182 0.28 -16.10 0.21
C TYR A 182 -0.83 -15.90 -0.81
N THR A 183 -1.06 -14.66 -1.24
CA THR A 183 -2.08 -14.36 -2.26
C THR A 183 -1.42 -14.44 -3.64
N SER A 184 -0.75 -13.39 -4.09
CA SER A 184 -0.04 -13.38 -5.36
C SER A 184 1.06 -12.32 -5.38
N GLY A 185 1.76 -12.22 -6.50
CA GLY A 185 2.74 -11.19 -6.77
C GLY A 185 2.56 -10.62 -8.17
N ASP A 186 2.72 -9.32 -8.34
CA ASP A 186 2.77 -8.67 -9.64
C ASP A 186 4.21 -8.35 -10.04
N GLY A 187 4.54 -8.56 -11.31
CA GLY A 187 5.81 -8.16 -11.91
C GLY A 187 5.61 -6.96 -12.81
N ASN A 188 6.53 -5.99 -12.72
CA ASN A 188 6.33 -4.66 -13.23
C ASN A 188 7.53 -4.10 -13.99
N TYR A 189 7.23 -3.50 -15.15
CA TYR A 189 7.98 -2.36 -15.66
C TYR A 189 7.17 -1.11 -15.38
N TYR A 190 7.59 -0.31 -14.40
CA TYR A 190 7.01 0.99 -14.15
C TYR A 190 7.58 2.03 -15.12
N ALA A 191 6.71 2.91 -15.60
CA ALA A 191 7.06 4.07 -16.40
C ALA A 191 6.79 5.35 -15.60
N GLY A 192 7.84 6.09 -15.28
CA GLY A 192 7.76 7.37 -14.59
C GLY A 192 7.32 7.28 -13.12
N ASP A 193 6.51 8.26 -12.72
CA ASP A 193 6.08 8.46 -11.34
C ASP A 193 4.92 7.55 -10.95
N THR A 194 5.01 7.02 -9.73
CA THR A 194 3.90 6.38 -9.04
C THR A 194 3.41 7.33 -7.95
N ARG A 195 2.24 7.94 -8.19
CA ARG A 195 1.64 8.91 -7.26
C ARG A 195 1.26 8.27 -5.92
N TRP A 196 1.07 9.11 -4.91
CA TRP A 196 0.66 8.67 -3.57
C TRP A 196 -0.62 7.84 -3.56
N HIS A 197 -0.53 6.64 -3.02
CA HIS A 197 -1.64 5.73 -2.82
C HIS A 197 -1.36 4.75 -1.67
N SER A 198 -2.36 3.93 -1.37
CA SER A 198 -2.22 2.70 -0.59
C SER A 198 -2.81 1.55 -1.43
N ASP A 199 -2.38 0.31 -1.19
CA ASP A 199 -2.96 -0.88 -1.85
C ASP A 199 -4.39 -1.18 -1.35
N GLY A 200 -4.76 -0.56 -0.23
CA GLY A 200 -6.13 -0.18 0.13
C GLY A 200 -6.08 0.62 1.42
N TYR A 201 -7.24 1.00 1.96
CA TYR A 201 -7.26 1.74 3.23
C TYR A 201 -8.57 1.48 3.97
N ASN A 202 -8.49 0.66 5.02
CA ASN A 202 -9.63 0.34 5.89
C ASN A 202 -9.11 -0.11 7.27
N ALA A 203 -9.74 0.40 8.34
CA ALA A 203 -9.42 0.06 9.73
C ALA A 203 -9.78 -1.39 10.09
N ASP A 204 -10.83 -1.93 9.47
CA ASP A 204 -11.28 -3.31 9.68
C ASP A 204 -10.68 -4.29 8.66
N ARG A 205 -9.63 -3.90 7.92
CA ARG A 205 -8.99 -4.79 6.94
C ARG A 205 -8.24 -5.92 7.65
N ILE A 206 -8.29 -7.14 7.11
CA ILE A 206 -7.34 -8.19 7.48
C ILE A 206 -5.91 -7.73 7.18
N LEU A 207 -5.03 -7.79 8.19
CA LEU A 207 -3.64 -7.37 8.06
C LEU A 207 -3.01 -8.07 6.85
N SER A 208 -2.51 -7.26 5.93
CA SER A 208 -1.90 -7.70 4.70
C SER A 208 -0.68 -6.84 4.39
N ILE A 209 0.34 -7.50 3.86
CA ILE A 209 1.65 -6.91 3.59
C ILE A 209 2.08 -7.21 2.16
N LYS A 210 2.95 -6.35 1.66
CA LYS A 210 3.66 -6.52 0.41
C LYS A 210 5.15 -6.60 0.69
N ILE A 211 5.80 -7.60 0.14
CA ILE A 211 7.25 -7.69 0.02
C ILE A 211 7.60 -7.26 -1.40
N ALA A 212 8.36 -6.19 -1.53
CA ALA A 212 8.77 -5.60 -2.80
C ALA A 212 10.25 -5.92 -3.09
N PHE A 213 10.48 -6.42 -4.30
CA PHE A 213 11.79 -6.77 -4.83
C PHE A 213 12.16 -5.75 -5.92
N TYR A 214 13.03 -4.81 -5.60
CA TYR A 214 13.54 -3.84 -6.56
C TYR A 214 14.76 -4.41 -7.27
N LEU A 215 14.76 -4.35 -8.60
CA LEU A 215 15.78 -5.00 -9.44
C LEU A 215 16.72 -3.99 -10.10
N ASP A 216 16.62 -2.73 -9.70
CA ASP A 216 17.47 -1.63 -10.13
C ASP A 216 18.05 -0.91 -8.90
N PRO A 217 19.23 -0.28 -9.02
CA PRO A 217 19.66 0.74 -8.07
C PRO A 217 18.72 1.95 -8.14
N LEU A 218 18.04 2.25 -7.03
CA LEU A 218 17.07 3.33 -6.92
C LEU A 218 17.47 4.31 -5.82
N THR A 219 17.42 5.58 -6.16
CA THR A 219 17.73 6.72 -5.29
C THR A 219 16.49 7.58 -5.13
N ARG A 220 16.54 8.56 -4.24
CA ARG A 220 15.54 9.63 -4.08
C ARG A 220 15.02 10.18 -5.41
N ASP A 221 15.91 10.34 -6.38
CA ASP A 221 15.64 11.00 -7.66
C ASP A 221 15.49 10.04 -8.84
N SER A 222 15.63 8.72 -8.62
CA SER A 222 15.46 7.70 -9.67
C SER A 222 14.30 6.73 -9.41
N GLY A 223 13.34 7.11 -8.56
CA GLY A 223 12.14 6.31 -8.31
C GLY A 223 12.24 5.35 -7.13
N ALA A 224 13.08 5.61 -6.13
CA ALA A 224 13.04 4.92 -4.85
C ALA A 224 11.66 5.03 -4.19
N LEU A 225 11.26 3.97 -3.47
CA LEU A 225 10.01 3.97 -2.72
C LEU A 225 10.05 5.04 -1.64
N ARG A 226 8.97 5.80 -1.54
CA ARG A 226 8.70 6.75 -0.48
C ARG A 226 7.56 6.25 0.35
N VAL A 227 7.69 6.35 1.66
CA VAL A 227 6.65 5.96 2.61
C VAL A 227 6.38 7.08 3.60
N ILE A 228 5.15 7.18 4.08
CA ILE A 228 4.79 8.07 5.19
C ILE A 228 4.60 7.19 6.44
N PRO A 229 5.59 7.13 7.35
CA PRO A 229 5.53 6.26 8.51
C PRO A 229 4.27 6.50 9.36
N GLY A 230 3.59 5.43 9.74
CA GLY A 230 2.37 5.49 10.56
C GLY A 230 1.07 5.76 9.80
N SER A 231 1.14 6.07 8.50
CA SER A 231 -0.04 6.33 7.67
C SER A 231 -0.89 5.08 7.38
N HIS A 232 -0.45 3.88 7.78
CA HIS A 232 -1.22 2.63 7.64
C HIS A 232 -2.34 2.48 8.69
N ARG A 233 -2.33 3.30 9.73
CA ARG A 233 -3.19 3.20 10.92
C ARG A 233 -4.58 3.79 10.67
N ALA A 234 -5.36 3.19 9.78
CA ALA A 234 -6.70 3.65 9.47
C ALA A 234 -7.58 3.83 10.72
N GLY A 235 -8.28 4.96 10.80
CA GLY A 235 -9.00 5.41 12.00
C GLY A 235 -8.18 6.29 12.95
N ASP A 236 -6.88 6.44 12.73
CA ASP A 236 -6.05 7.45 13.40
C ASP A 236 -6.23 8.82 12.72
N ALA A 237 -6.28 9.89 13.52
CA ALA A 237 -6.54 11.23 13.02
C ALA A 237 -5.48 11.72 12.02
N TYR A 238 -4.20 11.39 12.24
CA TYR A 238 -3.14 11.75 11.29
C TYR A 238 -3.25 10.92 10.02
N ALA A 239 -3.36 9.60 10.14
CA ALA A 239 -3.45 8.71 8.97
C ALA A 239 -4.66 9.05 8.09
N ASP A 240 -5.83 9.32 8.68
CA ASP A 240 -7.06 9.64 7.94
C ASP A 240 -6.99 11.00 7.25
N VAL A 241 -6.29 11.98 7.83
CA VAL A 241 -6.01 13.26 7.16
C VAL A 241 -5.11 13.04 5.95
N ILE A 242 -4.06 12.22 6.09
CA ILE A 242 -3.18 11.88 4.97
C ILE A 242 -3.97 11.14 3.88
N GLU A 243 -4.76 10.11 4.19
CA GLU A 243 -5.60 9.39 3.23
C GLU A 243 -6.47 10.35 2.40
N ARG A 244 -7.18 11.23 3.10
CA ARG A 244 -8.13 12.15 2.48
C ARG A 244 -7.47 13.15 1.54
N ASP A 245 -6.33 13.71 1.96
CA ASP A 245 -5.80 14.94 1.35
C ASP A 245 -4.63 14.69 0.38
N ILE A 246 -3.86 13.61 0.55
CA ILE A 246 -2.55 13.46 -0.12
C ILE A 246 -2.60 13.44 -1.65
N LYS A 247 -3.67 12.91 -2.24
CA LYS A 247 -3.87 12.88 -3.70
C LYS A 247 -4.04 14.29 -4.28
N GLU A 248 -4.48 15.23 -3.46
CA GLU A 248 -4.68 16.65 -3.76
C GLU A 248 -3.66 17.53 -3.02
N SER A 249 -2.49 16.98 -2.66
CA SER A 249 -1.41 17.66 -1.91
C SER A 249 -1.08 19.04 -2.47
N GLY A 250 -1.01 19.21 -3.79
CA GLY A 250 -0.73 20.51 -4.42
C GLY A 250 -1.81 21.55 -4.13
N LYS A 251 -3.07 21.13 -4.04
CA LYS A 251 -4.20 22.02 -3.77
C LYS A 251 -4.38 22.30 -2.29
N ILE A 252 -4.19 21.29 -1.44
CA ILE A 252 -4.51 21.38 0.00
C ILE A 252 -3.33 21.93 0.79
N TRP A 253 -2.11 21.51 0.45
CA TRP A 253 -0.89 21.87 1.18
C TRP A 253 0.06 22.76 0.39
N GLY A 254 -0.20 22.98 -0.91
CA GLY A 254 0.70 23.74 -1.77
C GLY A 254 2.01 23.00 -2.07
N LEU A 255 2.00 21.66 -1.96
CA LEU A 255 3.17 20.79 -2.19
C LEU A 255 2.91 19.90 -3.39
N GLU A 256 3.84 19.84 -4.35
CA GLU A 256 3.82 18.78 -5.34
C GLU A 256 3.96 17.42 -4.65
N GLY A 257 3.46 16.36 -5.29
CA GLY A 257 3.52 15.02 -4.72
C GLY A 257 4.94 14.61 -4.30
N ARG A 258 5.96 15.03 -5.05
CA ARG A 258 7.36 14.72 -4.74
C ARG A 258 7.92 15.46 -3.51
N GLU A 259 7.27 16.54 -3.09
CA GLU A 259 7.69 17.42 -1.98
C GLU A 259 7.01 17.06 -0.65
N VAL A 260 5.98 16.19 -0.69
CA VAL A 260 5.32 15.69 0.52
C VAL A 260 6.35 15.05 1.46
N PRO A 261 6.43 15.47 2.74
CA PRO A 261 7.38 14.91 3.70
C PRO A 261 7.20 13.41 3.86
N ALA A 262 8.27 12.66 3.60
CA ALA A 262 8.27 11.21 3.59
C ALA A 262 9.67 10.66 3.85
N LEU A 263 9.73 9.40 4.28
CA LEU A 263 10.96 8.64 4.28
C LEU A 263 11.18 8.03 2.90
N ILE A 264 12.41 8.08 2.42
CA ILE A 264 12.83 7.49 1.14
C ILE A 264 13.66 6.25 1.43
N LEU A 265 13.31 5.15 0.78
CA LEU A 265 14.00 3.87 0.87
C LEU A 265 14.77 3.67 -0.43
N GLU A 266 16.01 4.14 -0.46
CA GLU A 266 16.93 3.86 -1.57
C GLU A 266 17.28 2.37 -1.55
N THR A 267 17.34 1.75 -2.73
CA THR A 267 17.49 0.30 -2.84
C THR A 267 18.56 -0.08 -3.85
N THR A 268 19.22 -1.20 -3.61
CA THR A 268 19.99 -1.93 -4.61
C THR A 268 19.42 -3.35 -4.79
N PRO A 269 19.67 -4.02 -5.94
CA PRO A 269 19.19 -5.39 -6.13
C PRO A 269 19.63 -6.32 -4.99
N GLY A 270 18.69 -7.09 -4.45
CA GLY A 270 18.87 -7.93 -3.27
C GLY A 270 18.40 -7.30 -1.96
N ASP A 271 18.12 -6.00 -1.95
CA ASP A 271 17.40 -5.38 -0.85
C ASP A 271 15.92 -5.80 -0.83
N ILE A 272 15.34 -5.90 0.37
CA ILE A 272 13.92 -6.21 0.55
C ILE A 272 13.21 -5.08 1.29
N VAL A 273 12.10 -4.60 0.72
CA VAL A 273 11.20 -3.66 1.39
C VAL A 273 9.88 -4.35 1.70
N VAL A 274 9.44 -4.26 2.94
CA VAL A 274 8.18 -4.84 3.41
C VAL A 274 7.29 -3.72 3.90
N PHE A 275 6.02 -3.68 3.48
CA PHE A 275 5.09 -2.67 3.98
C PHE A 275 3.67 -3.17 4.09
N ASN A 276 2.94 -2.59 5.04
CA ASN A 276 1.51 -2.80 5.21
C ASN A 276 0.74 -2.24 4.01
N HIS A 277 -0.26 -2.96 3.49
CA HIS A 277 -1.06 -2.50 2.35
C HIS A 277 -1.81 -1.17 2.59
N ASN A 278 -2.07 -0.80 3.84
CA ASN A 278 -2.65 0.51 4.18
C ASN A 278 -1.62 1.66 4.12
N LEU A 279 -0.32 1.38 4.15
CA LEU A 279 0.72 2.40 4.21
C LEU A 279 0.73 3.27 2.95
N LYS A 280 0.78 4.59 3.14
CA LYS A 280 0.92 5.52 2.03
C LYS A 280 2.31 5.46 1.45
N HIS A 281 2.35 5.24 0.14
CA HIS A 281 3.57 5.12 -0.59
C HIS A 281 3.49 5.72 -2.01
N ALA A 282 4.65 6.08 -2.53
CA ALA A 282 4.84 6.68 -3.85
C ALA A 282 6.27 6.45 -4.34
N ALA A 283 6.52 6.73 -5.61
CA ALA A 283 7.86 6.78 -6.19
C ALA A 283 7.89 7.90 -7.23
N PHE A 284 8.91 8.77 -7.20
CA PHE A 284 9.03 9.88 -8.14
C PHE A 284 10.43 9.94 -8.75
N GLY A 285 10.55 10.47 -9.96
CA GLY A 285 11.78 10.47 -10.74
C GLY A 285 12.09 9.11 -11.37
N GLY A 286 11.09 8.23 -11.50
CA GLY A 286 11.27 6.92 -12.10
C GLY A 286 11.69 6.99 -13.57
N SER A 287 12.49 6.03 -14.00
CA SER A 287 12.79 5.83 -15.43
C SER A 287 11.56 5.36 -16.19
N GLU A 288 11.70 5.26 -17.51
CA GLU A 288 10.70 4.64 -18.39
C GLU A 288 10.64 3.11 -18.24
N ARG A 289 11.49 2.48 -17.42
CA ARG A 289 11.55 1.01 -17.28
C ARG A 289 12.08 0.57 -15.91
N ARG A 290 11.46 1.03 -14.82
CA ARG A 290 11.85 0.59 -13.46
C ARG A 290 11.31 -0.80 -13.16
N ARG A 291 12.20 -1.72 -12.81
CA ARG A 291 11.94 -3.15 -12.61
C ARG A 291 11.66 -3.47 -11.16
N MET A 292 10.50 -4.05 -10.92
CA MET A 292 10.10 -4.50 -9.59
C MET A 292 9.09 -5.62 -9.69
N TYR A 293 9.16 -6.60 -8.79
CA TYR A 293 8.02 -7.48 -8.55
C TYR A 293 7.70 -7.57 -7.06
N THR A 294 6.55 -8.14 -6.75
CA THR A 294 6.09 -8.27 -5.35
C THR A 294 5.73 -9.70 -4.99
N MET A 295 5.63 -9.95 -3.70
CA MET A 295 4.88 -11.05 -3.11
C MET A 295 3.96 -10.47 -2.04
N ASN A 296 2.68 -10.81 -2.08
CA ASN A 296 1.67 -10.29 -1.16
C ASN A 296 1.17 -11.38 -0.23
N PHE A 297 1.01 -10.99 1.04
CA PHE A 297 0.65 -11.89 2.12
C PHE A 297 -0.47 -11.29 2.94
N SER A 298 -1.26 -12.13 3.59
CA SER A 298 -2.22 -11.70 4.59
C SER A 298 -2.20 -12.62 5.79
N ARG A 299 -2.71 -12.13 6.93
CA ARG A 299 -3.21 -13.04 7.96
C ARG A 299 -4.23 -13.99 7.33
N ARG A 300 -4.34 -15.18 7.91
CA ARG A 300 -5.45 -16.07 7.61
C ARG A 300 -6.77 -15.35 7.84
N TYR A 301 -7.69 -15.50 6.92
CA TYR A 301 -9.04 -14.99 7.12
C TYR A 301 -9.78 -15.92 8.09
N PRO A 302 -10.46 -15.38 9.10
CA PRO A 302 -11.34 -16.19 9.93
C PRO A 302 -12.55 -16.66 9.09
N GLU A 303 -13.18 -17.78 9.48
CA GLU A 303 -14.22 -18.45 8.69
C GLU A 303 -15.40 -17.51 8.35
N HIS A 304 -15.77 -16.65 9.30
CA HIS A 304 -16.87 -15.69 9.14
C HIS A 304 -16.57 -14.54 8.17
N ARG A 305 -15.32 -14.40 7.70
CA ARG A 305 -14.89 -13.37 6.73
C ARG A 305 -14.43 -13.97 5.40
N LEU A 306 -14.70 -15.25 5.12
CA LEU A 306 -14.32 -15.86 3.84
C LEU A 306 -15.01 -15.22 2.63
N GLU A 307 -16.20 -14.62 2.82
CA GLU A 307 -16.84 -13.89 1.71
C GLU A 307 -16.03 -12.66 1.30
N GLU A 308 -15.50 -11.91 2.27
CA GLU A 308 -14.58 -10.80 1.98
C GLU A 308 -13.32 -11.31 1.27
N LEU A 309 -12.78 -12.47 1.65
CA LEU A 309 -11.66 -13.07 0.93
C LEU A 309 -12.05 -13.32 -0.53
N ARG A 310 -13.20 -13.93 -0.80
CA ARG A 310 -13.67 -14.14 -2.19
C ARG A 310 -13.79 -12.82 -2.95
N GLU A 311 -14.36 -11.78 -2.35
CA GLU A 311 -14.46 -10.45 -2.96
C GLU A 311 -13.08 -9.82 -3.25
N VAL A 312 -12.12 -9.96 -2.33
CA VAL A 312 -10.74 -9.51 -2.53
C VAL A 312 -10.10 -10.23 -3.71
N LEU A 313 -10.17 -11.56 -3.74
CA LEU A 313 -9.58 -12.38 -4.81
C LEU A 313 -10.28 -12.13 -6.15
N GLY A 314 -11.61 -11.95 -6.15
CA GLY A 314 -12.39 -11.69 -7.36
C GLY A 314 -12.00 -10.40 -8.07
N ARG A 315 -11.50 -9.40 -7.33
CA ARG A 315 -10.95 -8.17 -7.93
C ARG A 315 -9.70 -8.43 -8.77
N GLU A 316 -8.95 -9.49 -8.52
CA GLU A 316 -7.77 -9.87 -9.30
C GLU A 316 -8.12 -10.45 -10.67
N ALA A 317 -9.37 -10.88 -10.91
CA ALA A 317 -9.82 -11.36 -12.21
C ALA A 317 -9.70 -10.30 -13.33
N ARG A 318 -9.57 -9.02 -12.99
CA ARG A 318 -9.25 -7.93 -13.94
C ARG A 318 -7.90 -8.11 -14.65
N PHE A 319 -7.00 -8.93 -14.10
CA PHE A 319 -5.76 -9.35 -14.75
C PHE A 319 -5.94 -10.53 -15.71
N TRP A 320 -7.18 -10.98 -15.92
CA TRP A 320 -7.55 -12.08 -16.81
C TRP A 320 -6.99 -13.44 -16.40
N ILE A 321 -6.87 -13.64 -15.10
CA ILE A 321 -6.44 -14.89 -14.48
C ILE A 321 -7.63 -15.75 -14.06
N ASP A 322 -7.48 -17.06 -14.16
CA ASP A 322 -8.51 -18.02 -13.73
C ASP A 322 -8.31 -18.49 -12.28
N ARG A 323 -7.08 -18.36 -11.76
CA ARG A 323 -6.64 -18.73 -10.42
C ARG A 323 -5.62 -17.72 -9.91
N ILE A 324 -5.56 -17.56 -8.59
CA ILE A 324 -4.62 -16.65 -7.92
C ILE A 324 -3.19 -17.20 -7.98
N HIS A 325 -3.01 -18.50 -7.72
CA HIS A 325 -1.70 -19.15 -7.80
C HIS A 325 -1.47 -19.79 -9.18
N GLY A 326 -0.30 -19.54 -9.74
CA GLY A 326 0.15 -20.10 -11.01
C GLY A 326 0.70 -21.52 -10.90
N GLU A 327 0.98 -22.14 -12.05
CA GLU A 327 1.36 -23.56 -12.13
C GLU A 327 2.65 -23.88 -11.37
N ALA A 328 3.71 -23.07 -11.52
CA ALA A 328 5.00 -23.36 -10.89
C ALA A 328 4.91 -23.35 -9.36
N MET A 329 4.13 -22.42 -8.81
CA MET A 329 3.87 -22.30 -7.38
C MET A 329 3.26 -23.58 -6.80
N ILE A 330 2.32 -24.19 -7.53
CA ILE A 330 1.56 -25.36 -7.11
C ILE A 330 2.31 -26.67 -7.38
N ALA A 331 2.87 -26.81 -8.58
CA ALA A 331 3.55 -28.03 -9.01
C ALA A 331 4.76 -28.37 -8.12
N THR A 332 5.33 -27.35 -7.46
CA THR A 332 6.49 -27.49 -6.57
C THR A 332 6.16 -27.30 -5.09
N ALA A 333 4.88 -27.17 -4.72
CA ALA A 333 4.48 -26.97 -3.34
C ALA A 333 4.57 -28.29 -2.54
N GLY A 334 5.48 -28.32 -1.57
CA GLY A 334 5.46 -29.32 -0.51
C GLY A 334 4.31 -29.10 0.49
N PRO A 335 4.14 -30.01 1.47
CA PRO A 335 3.10 -29.88 2.50
C PRO A 335 3.17 -28.57 3.29
N GLU A 336 4.38 -28.09 3.62
CA GLU A 336 4.60 -26.86 4.37
C GLU A 336 4.12 -25.64 3.57
N ARG A 337 4.56 -25.48 2.32
CA ARG A 337 4.08 -24.41 1.44
C ARG A 337 2.57 -24.43 1.27
N MET A 338 1.96 -25.62 1.14
CA MET A 338 0.54 -25.74 0.88
C MET A 338 -0.34 -25.16 1.99
N VAL A 339 0.14 -25.12 3.24
CA VAL A 339 -0.54 -24.44 4.36
C VAL A 339 -0.89 -22.99 3.98
N HIS A 340 0.05 -22.27 3.36
CA HIS A 340 -0.11 -20.87 2.99
C HIS A 340 -0.89 -20.63 1.71
N LEU A 341 -1.23 -21.69 0.97
CA LEU A 341 -1.92 -21.61 -0.32
C LEU A 341 -3.38 -22.07 -0.22
N GLU A 342 -3.68 -23.00 0.67
CA GLU A 342 -4.93 -23.77 0.65
C GLU A 342 -6.19 -22.93 0.86
N GLN A 343 -6.18 -21.96 1.78
CA GLN A 343 -7.35 -21.10 2.01
C GLN A 343 -7.65 -20.23 0.78
N VAL A 344 -6.64 -19.62 0.15
CA VAL A 344 -6.82 -18.83 -1.07
C VAL A 344 -7.36 -19.71 -2.20
N ARG A 345 -6.79 -20.90 -2.40
CA ARG A 345 -7.22 -21.85 -3.45
C ARG A 345 -8.63 -22.38 -3.26
N ALA A 346 -9.09 -22.52 -2.02
CA ALA A 346 -10.46 -22.91 -1.73
C ALA A 346 -11.48 -21.79 -2.04
N ASN A 347 -11.01 -20.54 -2.16
CA ASN A 347 -11.87 -19.36 -2.28
C ASN A 347 -11.72 -18.61 -3.63
N ASP A 348 -10.74 -18.95 -4.47
CA ASP A 348 -10.50 -18.32 -5.79
C ASP A 348 -11.19 -19.02 -6.98
N THR A 349 -12.05 -20.02 -6.75
CA THR A 349 -12.64 -20.86 -7.80
C THR A 349 -13.55 -20.11 -8.79
N HIS A 350 -14.01 -18.92 -8.42
CA HIS A 350 -14.91 -18.08 -9.22
C HIS A 350 -14.18 -17.14 -10.20
N LEU A 351 -12.84 -17.04 -10.11
CA LEU A 351 -12.05 -16.08 -10.90
C LEU A 351 -12.17 -16.30 -12.40
N GLY A 352 -12.17 -17.55 -12.87
CA GLY A 352 -12.26 -17.83 -14.31
C GLY A 352 -13.57 -17.36 -14.95
N GLU A 353 -14.68 -17.36 -14.20
CA GLU A 353 -15.95 -16.78 -14.66
C GLU A 353 -15.85 -15.26 -14.73
N LEU A 354 -15.36 -14.61 -13.67
CA LEU A 354 -15.16 -13.16 -13.64
C LEU A 354 -14.21 -12.68 -14.75
N ALA A 355 -13.11 -13.40 -14.99
CA ALA A 355 -12.14 -13.07 -16.03
C ALA A 355 -12.77 -13.13 -17.43
N ARG A 356 -13.66 -14.09 -17.68
CA ARG A 356 -14.44 -14.15 -18.93
C ARG A 356 -15.38 -12.96 -19.07
N GLU A 357 -16.04 -12.54 -18.00
CA GLU A 357 -16.88 -11.32 -18.02
C GLU A 357 -16.06 -10.05 -18.26
N PHE A 358 -14.91 -9.91 -17.60
CA PHE A 358 -14.02 -8.77 -17.82
C PHE A 358 -13.51 -8.71 -19.27
N LYS A 359 -13.16 -9.84 -19.89
CA LYS A 359 -12.74 -9.90 -21.30
C LYS A 359 -13.80 -9.42 -22.30
N LYS A 360 -15.09 -9.40 -21.92
CA LYS A 360 -16.16 -8.85 -22.80
C LYS A 360 -16.13 -7.32 -22.87
N THR A 361 -15.58 -6.66 -21.86
CA THR A 361 -15.66 -5.19 -21.71
C THR A 361 -14.29 -4.51 -21.72
N MET A 362 -13.23 -5.22 -21.33
CA MET A 362 -11.86 -4.73 -21.29
C MET A 362 -11.12 -5.04 -22.61
N LYS A 363 -10.34 -4.08 -23.10
CA LYS A 363 -9.51 -4.24 -24.30
C LYS A 363 -8.16 -4.93 -24.03
N GLU A 364 -7.67 -4.82 -22.81
CA GLU A 364 -6.44 -5.41 -22.30
C GLU A 364 -6.62 -5.69 -20.79
N PRO A 365 -5.84 -6.59 -20.17
CA PRO A 365 -5.90 -6.82 -18.73
C PRO A 365 -5.47 -5.56 -17.97
N SER A 366 -5.74 -5.51 -16.67
CA SER A 366 -5.31 -4.39 -15.84
C SER A 366 -3.79 -4.23 -15.81
N ARG A 367 -3.33 -2.98 -15.74
CA ARG A 367 -1.90 -2.62 -15.51
C ARG A 367 -1.55 -2.43 -14.03
N GLY A 368 -2.49 -2.72 -13.13
CA GLY A 368 -2.34 -2.47 -11.69
C GLY A 368 -3.39 -1.53 -11.14
#